data_AF-A0A401RFS1-F1
#
_entry.id   AF-A0A401RFS1-F1
#
_cell.length_a   1.000
_cell.length_b   1.000
_cell.length_c   1.000
_cell.angle_alpha   90.00
_cell.angle_beta   90.00
_cell.angle_gamma   90.00
#
_symmetry.space_group_name_H-M   'P 1'
#
loop_
_entity.id
_entity.type
_entity.pdbx_description
1 polymer ?
#
loop_
_entity_poly.entity_id
_entity_poly.type
_entity_poly.pdbx_seq_one_letter_code
_entity_poly.pdbx_strand_id
1 'polypeptide(L)'
;MGLKSTQVAFFPICSIDEVVKLFAFELKRDEPDLTLLSLVLGFVEHFLAVNRVLPVNVPGCSIEGSPCPETRSEVATCFPCVDLPQVRALHTRFTTMIRGAVDRSLYPLKEGYSSRELVKKVSDVIWNSLSRSYFKDRAHIQSLFSFITGTKLDSCGVAFAVVAACQVLGLCDVHLGLSEDHAWVIFGENGEETAEVTWHGKGNEDRRGQTVTAGVAERSWLYLKGSYLKCDRKMEVALMVCAINPSIDHHTDSVELLQLQQHLLWLLYDLGHLSK
;
A
#
# COMPACT_ATOMS: atom_id res chain seq x y z
N MET A 1 13.82 -5.29 15.46
CA MET A 1 13.61 -5.25 14.00
C MET A 1 12.30 -5.99 13.71
N GLY A 2 11.44 -5.44 12.86
CA GLY A 2 10.00 -5.76 12.91
C GLY A 2 9.24 -4.68 13.69
N LEU A 3 7.94 -4.88 13.90
CA LEU A 3 7.07 -3.90 14.54
C LEU A 3 7.65 -3.41 15.89
N LYS A 4 7.71 -2.10 16.08
CA LYS A 4 8.17 -1.45 17.30
C LYS A 4 7.16 -1.68 18.42
N SER A 5 7.59 -1.69 19.69
CA SER A 5 6.69 -1.84 20.85
C SER A 5 5.57 -0.79 20.86
N THR A 6 5.87 0.43 20.43
CA THR A 6 4.89 1.52 20.28
C THR A 6 3.84 1.26 19.21
N GLN A 7 4.18 0.56 18.13
CA GLN A 7 3.23 0.15 17.08
C GLN A 7 2.39 -1.05 17.54
N VAL A 8 3.02 -1.98 18.25
CA VAL A 8 2.37 -3.19 18.78
C VAL A 8 1.26 -2.85 19.78
N ALA A 9 1.39 -1.75 20.51
CA ALA A 9 0.42 -1.31 21.52
C ALA A 9 -0.95 -0.88 20.95
N PHE A 10 -1.08 -0.70 19.63
CA PHE A 10 -2.35 -0.39 18.97
C PHE A 10 -3.24 -1.61 18.73
N PHE A 11 -2.72 -2.83 18.93
CA PHE A 11 -3.44 -4.05 18.63
C PHE A 11 -4.02 -4.69 19.91
N PRO A 12 -5.20 -5.35 19.81
CA PRO A 12 -6.01 -5.53 18.61
C PRO A 12 -6.70 -4.23 18.16
N ILE A 13 -7.00 -4.13 16.86
CA ILE A 13 -7.75 -3.00 16.27
C ILE A 13 -9.14 -3.52 15.91
N CYS A 14 -10.16 -3.09 16.63
CA CYS A 14 -11.54 -3.59 16.51
C CYS A 14 -12.54 -2.51 16.08
N SER A 15 -12.06 -1.32 15.72
CA SER A 15 -12.89 -0.21 15.25
C SER A 15 -12.20 0.69 14.24
N ILE A 16 -13.00 1.46 13.50
CA ILE A 16 -12.52 2.51 12.57
C ILE A 16 -11.63 3.50 13.32
N ASP A 17 -12.04 3.96 14.50
CA ASP A 17 -11.30 4.95 15.29
C ASP A 17 -9.91 4.44 15.70
N GLU A 18 -9.78 3.14 15.96
CA GLU A 18 -8.48 2.53 16.29
C GLU A 18 -7.56 2.44 15.08
N VAL A 19 -8.11 2.19 13.88
CA VAL A 19 -7.33 2.32 12.63
C VAL A 19 -6.86 3.77 12.47
N VAL A 20 -7.76 4.75 12.63
CA VAL A 20 -7.42 6.18 12.51
C VAL A 20 -6.35 6.57 13.54
N LYS A 21 -6.42 6.06 14.78
CA LYS A 21 -5.37 6.29 15.80
C LYS A 21 -4.01 5.72 15.40
N LEU A 22 -3.97 4.52 14.80
CA LEU A 22 -2.73 3.94 14.28
C LEU A 22 -2.14 4.82 13.16
N PHE A 23 -2.97 5.26 12.21
CA PHE A 23 -2.55 6.15 11.12
C PHE A 23 -2.05 7.51 11.65
N ALA A 24 -2.77 8.12 12.60
CA ALA A 24 -2.35 9.37 13.22
C ALA A 24 -1.02 9.24 13.97
N PHE A 25 -0.75 8.08 14.55
CA PHE A 25 0.54 7.77 15.17
C PHE A 25 1.66 7.62 14.13
N GLU A 26 1.43 6.88 13.05
CA GLU A 26 2.42 6.70 11.99
C GLU A 26 2.73 8.01 11.25
N LEU A 27 1.71 8.83 10.97
CA LEU A 27 1.87 10.11 10.30
C LEU A 27 2.69 11.14 11.09
N LYS A 28 2.83 10.99 12.42
CA LYS A 28 3.72 11.84 13.24
C LYS A 28 5.20 11.46 13.14
N ARG A 29 5.53 10.30 12.59
CA ARG A 29 6.90 9.77 12.49
C ARG A 29 7.50 10.18 11.16
N ASP A 30 8.77 10.52 11.07
CA ASP A 30 9.39 10.90 9.79
C ASP A 30 9.22 9.81 8.72
N GLU A 31 9.40 8.55 9.13
CA GLU A 31 9.17 7.35 8.34
C GLU A 31 7.97 6.56 8.89
N PRO A 32 6.75 6.80 8.37
CA PRO A 32 5.58 5.95 8.63
C PRO A 32 5.77 4.57 8.00
N ASP A 33 5.46 3.49 8.72
CA ASP A 33 5.63 2.13 8.20
C ASP A 33 4.55 1.78 7.15
N LEU A 34 4.90 1.92 5.86
CA LEU A 34 4.00 1.66 4.74
C LEU A 34 3.54 0.20 4.71
N THR A 35 4.40 -0.72 5.14
CA THR A 35 4.10 -2.15 5.15
C THR A 35 3.00 -2.45 6.18
N LEU A 36 3.15 -1.94 7.40
CA LEU A 36 2.16 -2.09 8.45
C LEU A 36 0.80 -1.52 8.04
N LEU A 37 0.78 -0.27 7.57
CA LEU A 37 -0.47 0.43 7.23
C LEU A 37 -1.21 -0.26 6.08
N SER A 38 -0.50 -0.66 5.02
CA SER A 38 -1.10 -1.38 3.88
C SER A 38 -1.62 -2.76 4.26
N LEU A 39 -0.95 -3.48 5.17
CA LEU A 39 -1.43 -4.77 5.67
C LEU A 39 -2.71 -4.62 6.51
N VAL A 40 -2.81 -3.59 7.35
CA VAL A 40 -4.00 -3.30 8.15
C VAL A 40 -5.18 -2.93 7.24
N LEU A 41 -4.99 -2.00 6.28
CA LEU A 41 -6.05 -1.61 5.34
C LEU A 41 -6.52 -2.81 4.51
N GLY A 42 -5.59 -3.57 3.95
CA GLY A 42 -5.95 -4.73 3.13
C GLY A 42 -6.65 -5.84 3.92
N PHE A 43 -6.30 -6.03 5.20
CA PHE A 43 -7.01 -6.96 6.08
C PHE A 43 -8.45 -6.51 6.33
N VAL A 44 -8.64 -5.24 6.71
CA VAL A 44 -9.97 -4.66 6.98
C VAL A 44 -10.84 -4.68 5.73
N GLU A 45 -10.30 -4.27 4.58
CA GLU A 45 -10.99 -4.33 3.28
C GLU A 45 -11.37 -5.75 2.88
N HIS A 46 -10.52 -6.74 3.16
CA HIS A 46 -10.83 -8.13 2.86
C HIS A 46 -12.13 -8.60 3.54
N PHE A 47 -12.30 -8.30 4.82
CA PHE A 47 -13.47 -8.75 5.57
C PHE A 47 -14.70 -7.84 5.42
N LEU A 48 -14.53 -6.60 4.96
CA LEU A 48 -15.63 -5.67 4.75
C LEU A 48 -16.15 -5.64 3.30
N ALA A 49 -15.31 -5.96 2.31
CA ALA A 49 -15.69 -5.95 0.89
C ALA A 49 -15.53 -7.31 0.19
N VAL A 50 -14.41 -8.03 0.39
CA VAL A 50 -14.09 -9.23 -0.40
C VAL A 50 -14.83 -10.47 0.08
N ASN A 51 -14.76 -10.76 1.38
CA ASN A 51 -15.40 -11.91 2.00
C ASN A 51 -15.95 -11.53 3.38
N ARG A 52 -17.21 -11.13 3.39
CA ARG A 52 -17.95 -10.70 4.59
C ARG A 52 -18.48 -11.87 5.43
N VAL A 53 -18.27 -13.11 4.99
CA VAL A 53 -18.70 -14.30 5.74
C VAL A 53 -17.70 -14.56 6.86
N LEU A 54 -18.17 -14.46 8.09
CA LEU A 54 -17.41 -14.78 9.29
C LEU A 54 -16.86 -16.22 9.23
N PRO A 55 -15.53 -16.43 9.25
CA PRO A 55 -14.97 -17.76 9.24
C PRO A 55 -15.17 -18.41 10.61
N VAL A 56 -16.21 -19.23 10.75
CA VAL A 56 -16.56 -19.95 12.00
C VAL A 56 -15.46 -20.93 12.45
N ASN A 57 -14.58 -21.31 11.52
CA ASN A 57 -13.54 -22.34 11.72
C ASN A 57 -12.13 -21.74 11.92
N VAL A 58 -11.99 -20.41 12.00
CA VAL A 58 -10.68 -19.75 12.13
C VAL A 58 -10.57 -19.06 13.50
N PRO A 59 -9.81 -19.63 14.45
CA PRO A 59 -9.53 -18.99 15.73
C PRO A 59 -8.82 -17.64 15.53
N GLY A 60 -9.28 -16.60 16.24
CA GLY A 60 -8.71 -15.24 16.15
C GLY A 60 -9.29 -14.36 15.04
N CYS A 61 -10.32 -14.80 14.33
CA CYS A 61 -11.17 -13.90 13.54
C CYS A 61 -12.42 -13.58 14.35
N SER A 62 -12.35 -12.51 15.14
CA SER A 62 -13.47 -12.00 15.93
C SER A 62 -14.02 -10.76 15.24
N ILE A 63 -15.33 -10.61 15.20
CA ILE A 63 -15.94 -9.32 14.88
C ILE A 63 -16.66 -8.81 16.11
N GLU A 64 -16.30 -7.59 16.53
CA GLU A 64 -17.08 -6.85 17.52
C GLU A 64 -18.25 -6.13 16.83
N GLY A 65 -19.43 -6.29 17.42
CA GLY A 65 -20.63 -5.57 17.00
C GLY A 65 -20.70 -4.24 17.73
N SER A 66 -20.69 -3.13 17.00
CA SER A 66 -21.07 -1.82 17.55
C SER A 66 -22.53 -1.51 17.20
N PRO A 67 -23.35 -1.01 18.14
CA PRO A 67 -24.72 -0.60 17.83
C PRO A 67 -24.69 0.61 16.89
N CYS A 68 -25.33 0.50 15.73
CA CYS A 68 -25.46 1.58 14.76
C CYS A 68 -26.54 2.58 15.23
N PRO A 69 -26.24 3.88 15.45
CA PRO A 69 -27.21 4.83 16.01
C PRO A 69 -28.34 5.24 15.05
N GLU A 70 -28.18 5.03 13.74
CA GLU A 70 -29.00 5.69 12.71
C GLU A 70 -30.02 4.81 12.00
N THR A 71 -30.09 3.50 12.31
CA THR A 71 -31.11 2.62 11.75
C THR A 71 -31.88 1.90 12.85
N ARG A 72 -33.23 1.90 12.75
CA ARG A 72 -34.13 1.02 13.51
C ARG A 72 -33.95 -0.48 13.16
N SER A 73 -32.80 -0.86 12.62
CA SER A 73 -32.45 -2.21 12.22
C SER A 73 -31.46 -2.75 13.26
N GLU A 74 -31.82 -3.85 13.91
CA GLU A 74 -31.01 -4.55 14.93
C GLU A 74 -29.74 -5.23 14.37
N VAL A 75 -29.24 -4.80 13.21
CA VAL A 75 -28.04 -5.36 12.58
C VAL A 75 -26.84 -4.57 13.10
N ALA A 76 -26.19 -5.11 14.13
CA ALA A 76 -24.91 -4.60 14.60
C ALA A 76 -23.92 -4.56 13.43
N THR A 77 -23.34 -3.38 13.15
CA THR A 77 -22.25 -3.25 12.19
C THR A 77 -21.03 -3.97 12.75
N CYS A 78 -20.45 -4.82 11.92
CA CYS A 78 -19.53 -5.88 12.28
C CYS A 78 -18.14 -5.43 11.79
N PHE A 79 -17.23 -4.97 12.67
CA PHE A 79 -15.87 -4.57 12.30
C PHE A 79 -14.84 -5.69 12.55
N PRO A 80 -14.02 -6.09 11.55
CA PRO A 80 -13.03 -7.16 11.74
C PRO A 80 -11.95 -6.76 12.73
N CYS A 81 -11.82 -7.50 13.84
CA CYS A 81 -10.72 -7.31 14.77
C CYS A 81 -9.41 -7.75 14.13
N VAL A 82 -8.50 -6.80 13.95
CA VAL A 82 -7.16 -7.04 13.44
C VAL A 82 -6.27 -7.45 14.61
N ASP A 83 -5.94 -8.74 14.65
CA ASP A 83 -5.14 -9.32 15.72
C ASP A 83 -3.62 -9.14 15.48
N LEU A 84 -2.90 -8.82 16.56
CA LEU A 84 -1.44 -8.62 16.51
C LEU A 84 -0.68 -9.82 15.92
N PRO A 85 -0.93 -11.08 16.32
CA PRO A 85 -0.20 -12.21 15.75
C PRO A 85 -0.38 -12.35 14.23
N GLN A 86 -1.58 -12.06 13.72
CA GLN A 86 -1.88 -12.16 12.29
C GLN A 86 -1.12 -11.09 11.50
N VAL A 87 -1.24 -9.82 11.88
CA VAL A 87 -0.52 -8.73 11.19
C VAL A 87 0.99 -8.86 11.34
N ARG A 88 1.48 -9.26 12.51
CA ARG A 88 2.90 -9.51 12.73
C ARG A 88 3.42 -10.63 11.83
N ALA A 89 2.67 -11.71 11.66
CA ALA A 89 3.06 -12.81 10.76
C ALA A 89 3.14 -12.33 9.30
N LEU A 90 2.16 -11.55 8.83
CA LEU A 90 2.15 -10.99 7.48
C LEU A 90 3.30 -10.00 7.25
N HIS A 91 3.54 -9.09 8.21
CA HIS A 91 4.65 -8.13 8.15
C HIS A 91 6.01 -8.83 8.16
N THR A 92 6.16 -9.85 9.01
CA THR A 92 7.38 -10.67 9.07
C THR A 92 7.60 -11.43 7.77
N ARG A 93 6.54 -11.96 7.16
CA ARG A 93 6.62 -12.68 5.88
C ARG A 93 7.06 -11.77 4.74
N PHE A 94 6.49 -10.56 4.62
CA PHE A 94 6.91 -9.58 3.63
C PHE A 94 8.37 -9.15 3.86
N THR A 95 8.70 -8.73 5.07
CA THR A 95 10.05 -8.22 5.38
C THR A 95 11.15 -9.28 5.19
N THR A 96 10.88 -10.53 5.57
CA THR A 96 11.80 -11.67 5.37
C THR A 96 11.97 -12.00 3.90
N MET A 97 10.88 -11.97 3.11
CA MET A 97 10.95 -12.18 1.65
C MET A 97 11.87 -11.15 0.99
N ILE A 98 11.69 -9.86 1.29
CA ILE A 98 12.48 -8.80 0.67
C ILE A 98 13.96 -8.88 1.10
N ARG A 99 14.22 -9.01 2.40
CA ARG A 99 15.60 -9.07 2.92
C ARG A 99 16.34 -10.33 2.49
N GLY A 100 15.65 -11.46 2.35
CA GLY A 100 16.24 -12.71 1.88
C GLY A 100 16.57 -12.69 0.38
N ALA A 101 15.87 -11.87 -0.41
CA ALA A 101 16.04 -11.83 -1.87
C ALA A 101 17.01 -10.74 -2.36
N VAL A 102 17.32 -9.75 -1.52
CA VAL A 102 18.17 -8.60 -1.86
C VAL A 102 19.34 -8.50 -0.90
N ASP A 103 20.51 -8.94 -1.34
CA ASP A 103 21.76 -8.72 -0.62
C ASP A 103 22.27 -7.29 -0.84
N ARG A 104 22.10 -6.43 0.16
CA ARG A 104 22.53 -5.02 0.12
C ARG A 104 24.04 -4.84 -0.04
N SER A 105 24.86 -5.82 0.34
CA SER A 105 26.33 -5.71 0.24
C SER A 105 26.80 -5.63 -1.22
N LEU A 106 26.01 -6.14 -2.16
CA LEU A 106 26.27 -6.11 -3.60
C LEU A 106 25.93 -4.75 -4.24
N TYR A 107 25.24 -3.87 -3.52
CA TYR A 107 24.75 -2.59 -4.03
C TYR A 107 25.20 -1.44 -3.11
N PRO A 108 26.49 -1.05 -3.18
CA PRO A 108 26.99 0.05 -2.37
C PRO A 108 26.27 1.35 -2.72
N LEU A 109 25.73 2.03 -1.70
CA LEU A 109 25.09 3.32 -1.85
C LEU A 109 26.16 4.39 -2.12
N LYS A 110 26.06 5.09 -3.25
CA LYS A 110 26.91 6.23 -3.54
C LYS A 110 26.30 7.46 -2.89
N GLU A 111 27.04 8.13 -2.01
CA GLU A 111 26.58 9.35 -1.33
C GLU A 111 25.27 9.19 -0.54
N GLY A 112 24.93 7.95 -0.15
CA GLY A 112 23.69 7.63 0.56
C GLY A 112 22.49 7.33 -0.34
N TYR A 113 22.62 7.43 -1.66
CA TYR A 113 21.53 7.22 -2.62
C TYR A 113 21.52 5.81 -3.22
N SER A 114 20.32 5.34 -3.55
CA SER A 114 20.07 4.05 -4.18
C SER A 114 20.45 4.08 -5.66
N SER A 115 21.06 2.99 -6.15
CA SER A 115 21.36 2.85 -7.58
C SER A 115 20.16 2.30 -8.36
N ARG A 116 20.12 2.54 -9.68
CA ARG A 116 19.09 2.00 -10.57
C ARG A 116 19.06 0.47 -10.55
N GLU A 117 20.22 -0.18 -10.45
CA GLU A 117 20.35 -1.63 -10.38
C GLU A 117 19.70 -2.19 -9.11
N LEU A 118 19.89 -1.51 -7.97
CA LEU A 118 19.26 -1.89 -6.70
C LEU A 118 17.73 -1.75 -6.78
N VAL A 119 17.24 -0.61 -7.27
CA VAL A 119 15.79 -0.36 -7.44
C VAL A 119 15.18 -1.39 -8.40
N LYS A 120 15.84 -1.66 -9.52
CA LYS A 120 15.41 -2.69 -10.48
C LYS A 120 15.42 -4.08 -9.85
N LYS A 121 16.41 -4.41 -9.03
CA LYS A 121 16.47 -5.70 -8.30
C LYS A 121 15.28 -5.85 -7.36
N VAL A 122 14.92 -4.81 -6.61
CA VAL A 122 13.72 -4.83 -5.74
C VAL A 122 12.45 -4.98 -6.58
N SER A 123 12.32 -4.24 -7.69
CA SER A 123 11.20 -4.39 -8.63
C SER A 123 11.07 -5.82 -9.16
N ASP A 124 12.18 -6.48 -9.51
CA ASP A 124 12.17 -7.86 -9.99
C ASP A 124 11.79 -8.86 -8.89
N VAL A 125 12.12 -8.61 -7.63
CA VAL A 125 11.66 -9.43 -6.51
C VAL A 125 10.15 -9.37 -6.38
N ILE A 126 9.56 -8.17 -6.39
CA ILE A 126 8.10 -8.00 -6.34
C ILE A 126 7.45 -8.67 -7.56
N TRP A 127 7.93 -8.33 -8.76
CA TRP A 127 7.38 -8.84 -10.02
C TRP A 127 7.36 -10.36 -10.11
N ASN A 128 8.49 -11.01 -9.81
CA ASN A 128 8.62 -12.47 -9.91
C ASN A 128 7.85 -13.21 -8.81
N SER A 129 7.42 -12.51 -7.76
CA SER A 129 6.57 -13.07 -6.70
C SER A 129 5.08 -13.04 -7.04
N LEU A 130 4.67 -12.32 -8.10
CA LEU A 130 3.29 -12.25 -8.55
C LEU A 130 2.87 -13.54 -9.28
N SER A 131 1.61 -13.90 -9.13
CA SER A 131 0.96 -14.95 -9.90
C SER A 131 1.06 -14.66 -11.40
N ARG A 132 1.44 -15.65 -12.22
CA ARG A 132 1.60 -15.47 -13.67
C ARG A 132 0.30 -15.17 -14.41
N SER A 133 -0.84 -15.59 -13.87
CA SER A 133 -2.14 -15.44 -14.49
C SER A 133 -3.20 -15.05 -13.45
N TYR A 134 -3.66 -13.81 -13.54
CA TYR A 134 -4.83 -13.30 -12.84
C TYR A 134 -5.40 -12.10 -13.62
N PHE A 135 -6.65 -11.77 -13.35
CA PHE A 135 -7.27 -10.57 -13.89
C PHE A 135 -6.67 -9.34 -13.22
N LYS A 136 -5.86 -8.60 -13.97
CA LYS A 136 -5.15 -7.39 -13.50
C LYS A 136 -6.09 -6.24 -13.14
N ASP A 137 -7.30 -6.24 -13.70
CA ASP A 137 -8.36 -5.26 -13.45
C ASP A 137 -9.31 -5.69 -12.32
N ARG A 138 -8.95 -6.73 -11.54
CA ARG A 138 -9.78 -7.21 -10.42
C ARG A 138 -9.71 -6.19 -9.28
N ALA A 139 -10.83 -5.96 -8.59
CA ALA A 139 -10.83 -5.16 -7.36
C ALA A 139 -10.10 -5.87 -6.19
N HIS A 140 -9.73 -5.11 -5.17
CA HIS A 140 -9.16 -5.58 -3.89
C HIS A 140 -7.81 -6.30 -4.01
N ILE A 141 -7.02 -5.93 -5.02
CA ILE A 141 -5.65 -6.43 -5.21
C ILE A 141 -4.62 -5.29 -5.22
N GLN A 142 -4.87 -4.19 -4.56
CA GLN A 142 -3.99 -3.02 -4.51
C GLN A 142 -3.05 -3.02 -3.29
N SER A 143 -3.39 -3.77 -2.24
CA SER A 143 -2.68 -3.75 -0.95
C SER A 143 -1.62 -4.85 -0.81
N LEU A 144 -0.66 -4.65 0.10
CA LEU A 144 0.33 -5.67 0.46
C LEU A 144 -0.30 -6.90 1.12
N PHE A 145 -1.50 -6.77 1.69
CA PHE A 145 -2.27 -7.91 2.15
C PHE A 145 -2.58 -8.86 0.99
N SER A 146 -3.06 -8.32 -0.14
CA SER A 146 -3.35 -9.10 -1.35
C SER A 146 -2.08 -9.73 -1.94
N PHE A 147 -0.96 -9.00 -1.92
CA PHE A 147 0.34 -9.52 -2.34
C PHE A 147 0.78 -10.73 -1.50
N ILE A 148 0.75 -10.63 -0.16
CA ILE A 148 1.24 -11.71 0.71
C ILE A 148 0.29 -12.90 0.77
N THR A 149 -1.03 -12.66 0.76
CA THR A 149 -2.03 -13.73 0.91
C THR A 149 -2.39 -14.38 -0.43
N GLY A 150 -2.40 -13.61 -1.52
CA GLY A 150 -2.91 -14.05 -2.82
C GLY A 150 -1.95 -13.88 -3.99
N THR A 151 -0.74 -13.33 -3.77
CA THR A 151 0.28 -13.04 -4.81
C THR A 151 -0.26 -12.27 -6.02
N LYS A 152 -1.19 -11.35 -5.78
CA LYS A 152 -1.82 -10.53 -6.81
C LYS A 152 -1.66 -9.06 -6.46
N LEU A 153 -1.31 -8.27 -7.46
CA LEU A 153 -1.28 -6.82 -7.36
C LEU A 153 -1.88 -6.20 -8.64
N ASP A 154 -2.61 -5.09 -8.54
CA ASP A 154 -2.87 -4.26 -9.72
C ASP A 154 -1.63 -3.41 -10.09
N SER A 155 -1.73 -2.61 -11.15
CA SER A 155 -0.57 -1.86 -11.66
C SER A 155 0.01 -0.90 -10.62
N CYS A 156 -0.83 -0.08 -9.96
CA CYS A 156 -0.39 0.88 -8.95
C CYS A 156 0.11 0.17 -7.69
N GLY A 157 -0.56 -0.91 -7.28
CA GLY A 157 -0.18 -1.76 -6.16
C GLY A 157 1.22 -2.34 -6.30
N VAL A 158 1.65 -2.71 -7.52
CA VAL A 158 3.04 -3.12 -7.78
C VAL A 158 4.03 -1.99 -7.50
N ALA A 159 3.77 -0.79 -8.00
CA ALA A 159 4.66 0.35 -7.77
C ALA A 159 4.74 0.71 -6.27
N PHE A 160 3.60 0.73 -5.59
CA PHE A 160 3.54 0.90 -4.14
C PHE A 160 4.32 -0.18 -3.38
N ALA A 161 4.17 -1.45 -3.77
CA ALA A 161 4.87 -2.56 -3.13
C ALA A 161 6.39 -2.47 -3.30
N VAL A 162 6.88 -1.95 -4.42
CA VAL A 162 8.32 -1.67 -4.61
C VAL A 162 8.80 -0.60 -3.65
N VAL A 163 8.07 0.51 -3.48
CA VAL A 163 8.43 1.57 -2.51
C VAL A 163 8.45 1.04 -1.08
N ALA A 164 7.43 0.27 -0.68
CA ALA A 164 7.39 -0.35 0.64
C ALA A 164 8.55 -1.34 0.85
N ALA A 165 8.91 -2.14 -0.17
CA ALA A 165 10.06 -3.04 -0.11
C ALA A 165 11.39 -2.29 0.01
N CYS A 166 11.55 -1.17 -0.70
CA CYS A 166 12.69 -0.27 -0.56
C CYS A 166 12.77 0.30 0.87
N GLN A 167 11.65 0.74 1.45
CA GLN A 167 11.58 1.20 2.84
C GLN A 167 12.02 0.11 3.83
N VAL A 168 11.60 -1.15 3.62
CA VAL A 168 12.01 -2.30 4.45
C VAL A 168 13.52 -2.53 4.45
N LEU A 169 14.17 -2.24 3.31
CA LEU A 169 15.62 -2.30 3.13
C LEU A 169 16.34 -1.05 3.67
N GLY A 170 15.61 -0.01 4.08
CA GLY A 170 16.16 1.26 4.56
C GLY A 170 16.62 2.18 3.43
N LEU A 171 16.00 2.09 2.26
CA LEU A 171 16.27 2.94 1.10
C LEU A 171 15.32 4.15 1.14
N CYS A 172 15.68 5.14 1.95
CA CYS A 172 14.80 6.28 2.23
C CYS A 172 14.63 7.23 1.04
N ASP A 173 15.53 7.19 0.05
CA ASP A 173 15.49 8.03 -1.15
C ASP A 173 14.50 7.56 -2.21
N VAL A 174 14.02 6.31 -2.12
CA VAL A 174 13.08 5.75 -3.11
C VAL A 174 11.65 6.12 -2.74
N HIS A 175 10.97 6.79 -3.66
CA HIS A 175 9.62 7.30 -3.51
C HIS A 175 8.75 6.98 -4.72
N LEU A 176 7.45 7.21 -4.57
CA LEU A 176 6.49 7.00 -5.65
C LEU A 176 6.37 8.22 -6.57
N GLY A 177 6.41 7.98 -7.89
CA GLY A 177 5.99 8.92 -8.92
C GLY A 177 4.60 8.55 -9.41
N LEU A 178 3.67 9.51 -9.38
CA LEU A 178 2.26 9.29 -9.75
C LEU A 178 1.81 10.28 -10.82
N SER A 179 1.27 9.75 -11.91
CA SER A 179 0.38 10.50 -12.80
C SER A 179 -1.08 10.19 -12.47
N GLU A 180 -2.00 10.68 -13.30
CA GLU A 180 -3.42 10.42 -13.13
C GLU A 180 -3.84 8.98 -13.49
N ASP A 181 -2.98 8.23 -14.21
CA ASP A 181 -3.30 6.86 -14.69
C ASP A 181 -2.10 5.89 -14.67
N HIS A 182 -0.97 6.29 -14.08
CA HIS A 182 0.22 5.43 -13.99
C HIS A 182 1.09 5.72 -12.77
N ALA A 183 1.85 4.72 -12.36
CA ALA A 183 2.74 4.80 -11.22
C ALA A 183 4.11 4.18 -11.52
N TRP A 184 5.16 4.84 -11.04
CA TRP A 184 6.55 4.38 -11.14
C TRP A 184 7.32 4.81 -9.88
N VAL A 185 8.64 4.59 -9.83
CA VAL A 185 9.46 5.06 -8.70
C VAL A 185 10.41 6.17 -9.11
N ILE A 186 10.60 7.11 -8.19
CA ILE A 186 11.64 8.14 -8.23
C ILE A 186 12.68 7.87 -7.15
N PHE A 187 13.94 8.18 -7.39
CA PHE A 187 15.03 7.93 -6.43
C PHE A 187 16.25 8.80 -6.74
N GLY A 188 17.35 8.59 -6.02
CA GLY A 188 18.58 9.36 -6.21
C GLY A 188 18.53 10.73 -5.55
N GLU A 189 19.53 11.56 -5.83
CA GLU A 189 19.61 12.92 -5.32
C GLU A 189 18.38 13.72 -5.77
N ASN A 190 17.65 14.31 -4.80
CA ASN A 190 16.43 15.09 -5.02
C ASN A 190 15.30 14.37 -5.78
N GLY A 191 15.33 13.04 -5.92
CA GLY A 191 14.33 12.30 -6.70
C GLY A 191 14.37 12.65 -8.20
N GLU A 192 15.56 12.82 -8.75
CA GLU A 192 15.79 13.12 -10.17
C GLU A 192 15.81 11.87 -11.05
N GLU A 193 16.20 10.72 -10.50
CA GLU A 193 16.16 9.44 -11.22
C GLU A 193 14.75 8.86 -11.21
N THR A 194 14.38 8.20 -12.31
CA THR A 194 13.08 7.54 -12.46
C THR A 194 13.24 6.13 -13.00
N ALA A 195 12.43 5.18 -12.52
CA ALA A 195 12.38 3.84 -13.07
C ALA A 195 10.94 3.33 -13.16
N GLU A 196 10.56 2.86 -14.34
CA GLU A 196 9.36 2.04 -14.53
C GLU A 196 9.49 0.75 -13.71
N VAL A 197 8.45 0.40 -12.95
CA VAL A 197 8.48 -0.81 -12.09
C VAL A 197 7.24 -1.70 -12.24
N THR A 198 6.26 -1.23 -13.00
CA THR A 198 4.99 -1.90 -13.25
C THR A 198 4.63 -1.83 -14.75
N TRP A 199 3.52 -2.46 -15.12
CA TRP A 199 2.96 -2.35 -16.47
C TRP A 199 1.95 -1.20 -16.57
N HIS A 200 1.71 -0.70 -17.78
CA HIS A 200 0.56 0.15 -18.08
C HIS A 200 -0.22 -0.44 -19.28
N GLY A 201 -1.55 -0.43 -19.20
CA GLY A 201 -2.43 -0.96 -20.25
C GLY A 201 -2.33 -2.47 -20.51
N LYS A 202 -2.86 -2.92 -21.65
CA LYS A 202 -2.83 -4.31 -22.13
C LYS A 202 -1.90 -4.41 -23.35
N GLY A 203 -0.89 -5.27 -23.29
CA GLY A 203 -0.03 -5.58 -24.45
C GLY A 203 1.14 -4.63 -24.72
N ASN A 204 1.44 -3.69 -23.81
CA ASN A 204 2.66 -2.88 -23.92
C ASN A 204 3.90 -3.72 -23.59
N GLU A 205 5.00 -3.44 -24.29
CA GLU A 205 6.33 -4.00 -24.01
C GLU A 205 6.74 -3.74 -22.55
N ASP A 206 7.45 -4.69 -21.93
CA ASP A 206 7.96 -4.53 -20.56
C ASP A 206 8.97 -3.37 -20.50
N ARG A 207 8.51 -2.20 -20.06
CA ARG A 207 9.34 -1.00 -19.89
C ARG A 207 10.07 -0.96 -18.56
N ARG A 208 9.93 -1.97 -17.68
CA ARG A 208 10.49 -1.92 -16.32
C ARG A 208 12.01 -1.72 -16.32
N GLY A 209 12.47 -0.81 -15.48
CA GLY A 209 13.86 -0.39 -15.35
C GLY A 209 14.24 0.81 -16.24
N GLN A 210 13.43 1.13 -17.26
CA GLN A 210 13.65 2.29 -18.11
C GLN A 210 13.26 3.59 -17.38
N THR A 211 13.81 4.71 -17.84
CA THR A 211 13.42 6.06 -17.42
C THR A 211 12.08 6.47 -18.05
N VAL A 212 11.35 7.37 -17.40
CA VAL A 212 10.10 7.96 -17.94
C VAL A 212 10.35 9.13 -18.92
N THR A 213 11.62 9.51 -19.17
CA THR A 213 11.98 10.67 -20.00
C THR A 213 11.35 10.64 -21.39
N ALA A 214 11.27 9.47 -22.04
CA ALA A 214 10.68 9.33 -23.36
C ALA A 214 9.20 9.77 -23.37
N GLY A 215 8.42 9.28 -22.42
CA GLY A 215 7.00 9.64 -22.30
C GLY A 215 6.77 11.11 -21.93
N VAL A 216 7.68 11.70 -21.12
CA VAL A 216 7.68 13.14 -20.83
C VAL A 216 7.98 13.96 -22.10
N ALA A 217 8.98 13.57 -22.88
CA ALA A 217 9.38 14.24 -24.12
C ALA A 217 8.29 14.18 -25.20
N GLU A 218 7.57 13.06 -25.27
CA GLU A 218 6.39 12.88 -26.14
C GLU A 218 5.17 13.68 -25.68
N ARG A 219 5.24 14.34 -24.52
CA ARG A 219 4.18 15.17 -23.94
C ARG A 219 2.88 14.41 -23.73
N SER A 220 2.96 13.09 -23.51
CA SER A 220 1.77 12.29 -23.28
C SER A 220 1.13 12.64 -21.94
N TRP A 221 -0.20 12.53 -21.88
CA TRP A 221 -0.94 12.76 -20.64
C TRP A 221 -0.49 11.80 -19.53
N LEU A 222 -0.12 10.57 -19.90
CA LEU A 222 0.35 9.53 -18.99
C LEU A 222 1.53 9.95 -18.10
N TYR A 223 2.39 10.86 -18.58
CA TYR A 223 3.54 11.37 -17.81
C TYR A 223 3.43 12.87 -17.50
N LEU A 224 2.26 13.48 -17.75
CA LEU A 224 1.89 14.85 -17.39
C LEU A 224 2.94 15.91 -17.79
N LYS A 225 3.63 15.71 -18.92
CA LYS A 225 4.74 16.58 -19.37
C LYS A 225 5.81 16.83 -18.29
N GLY A 226 5.99 15.88 -17.37
CA GLY A 226 6.93 15.98 -16.24
C GLY A 226 6.35 16.62 -14.97
N SER A 227 5.10 17.11 -15.00
CA SER A 227 4.40 17.70 -13.85
C SER A 227 3.61 16.69 -13.03
N TYR A 228 4.14 15.47 -12.92
CA TYR A 228 3.55 14.39 -12.11
C TYR A 228 3.85 14.59 -10.61
N LEU A 229 3.08 13.92 -9.75
CA LEU A 229 3.28 13.98 -8.31
C LEU A 229 4.54 13.18 -7.92
N LYS A 230 5.49 13.88 -7.29
CA LYS A 230 6.64 13.29 -6.61
C LYS A 230 6.29 13.13 -5.14
N CYS A 231 5.90 11.93 -4.74
CA CYS A 231 5.40 11.69 -3.39
C CYS A 231 6.53 11.76 -2.35
N ASP A 232 6.20 12.25 -1.16
CA ASP A 232 6.93 11.91 0.06
C ASP A 232 6.22 10.74 0.78
N ARG A 233 6.71 10.34 1.96
CA ARG A 233 6.10 9.26 2.74
C ARG A 233 4.66 9.54 3.15
N LYS A 234 4.27 10.80 3.35
CA LYS A 234 2.93 11.19 3.78
C LYS A 234 1.95 11.11 2.62
N MET A 235 2.39 11.54 1.44
CA MET A 235 1.65 11.38 0.19
C MET A 235 1.50 9.90 -0.20
N GLU A 236 2.48 9.06 0.07
CA GLU A 236 2.37 7.59 -0.12
C GLU A 236 1.34 6.96 0.83
N VAL A 237 1.20 7.49 2.06
CA VAL A 237 0.08 7.12 2.96
C VAL A 237 -1.24 7.63 2.40
N ALA A 238 -1.29 8.85 1.86
CA ALA A 238 -2.50 9.37 1.23
C ALA A 238 -2.93 8.51 0.04
N LEU A 239 -2.00 8.06 -0.81
CA LEU A 239 -2.29 7.15 -1.91
C LEU A 239 -2.94 5.86 -1.41
N MET A 240 -2.37 5.18 -0.40
CA MET A 240 -2.94 3.90 0.06
C MET A 240 -4.34 4.08 0.68
N VAL A 241 -4.64 5.26 1.24
CA VAL A 241 -5.98 5.62 1.72
C VAL A 241 -6.94 5.86 0.55
N CYS A 242 -6.52 6.60 -0.47
CA CYS A 242 -7.31 6.78 -1.70
C CYS A 242 -7.54 5.44 -2.44
N ALA A 243 -6.60 4.51 -2.32
CA ALA A 243 -6.69 3.19 -2.92
C ALA A 243 -7.60 2.21 -2.16
N ILE A 244 -8.14 2.58 -0.99
CA ILE A 244 -9.20 1.79 -0.35
C ILE A 244 -10.36 1.68 -1.34
N ASN A 245 -10.83 0.45 -1.57
CA ASN A 245 -11.94 0.17 -2.48
C ASN A 245 -13.15 -0.31 -1.68
N PRO A 246 -14.16 0.55 -1.46
CA PRO A 246 -15.35 0.19 -0.70
C PRO A 246 -16.28 -0.80 -1.41
N SER A 247 -16.17 -0.99 -2.72
CA SER A 247 -17.15 -1.75 -3.50
C SER A 247 -17.14 -3.23 -3.15
N ILE A 248 -18.28 -3.77 -2.76
CA ILE A 248 -18.50 -5.20 -2.52
C ILE A 248 -18.84 -5.89 -3.85
N ASP A 249 -19.69 -5.24 -4.64
CA ASP A 249 -20.06 -5.64 -5.99
C ASP A 249 -20.35 -4.39 -6.85
N HIS A 250 -20.91 -4.56 -8.04
CA HIS A 250 -21.16 -3.47 -8.98
C HIS A 250 -22.22 -2.45 -8.50
N HIS A 251 -22.98 -2.76 -7.45
CA HIS A 251 -24.13 -1.99 -6.99
C HIS A 251 -24.11 -1.71 -5.49
N THR A 252 -23.14 -2.25 -4.76
CA THR A 252 -23.10 -2.22 -3.30
C THR A 252 -21.71 -1.85 -2.81
N ASP A 253 -21.63 -0.86 -1.93
CA ASP A 253 -20.41 -0.47 -1.23
C ASP A 253 -20.50 -0.80 0.27
N SER A 254 -19.35 -1.05 0.92
CA SER A 254 -19.23 -1.12 2.37
C SER A 254 -19.26 0.28 2.97
N VAL A 255 -20.25 0.53 3.82
CA VAL A 255 -20.39 1.78 4.55
C VAL A 255 -19.20 2.00 5.49
N GLU A 256 -18.72 0.94 6.13
CA GLU A 256 -17.58 1.00 7.04
C GLU A 256 -16.28 1.39 6.33
N LEU A 257 -16.05 0.90 5.10
CA LEU A 257 -14.89 1.30 4.30
C LEU A 257 -15.00 2.73 3.78
N LEU A 258 -16.21 3.17 3.39
CA LEU A 258 -16.46 4.57 3.04
C LEU A 258 -16.15 5.50 4.22
N GLN A 259 -16.65 5.18 5.42
CA GLN A 259 -16.39 5.94 6.64
C GLN A 259 -14.90 5.94 7.02
N LEU A 260 -14.25 4.77 6.97
CA LEU A 260 -12.82 4.65 7.25
C LEU A 260 -11.98 5.51 6.29
N GLN A 261 -12.23 5.39 4.98
CA GLN A 261 -11.54 6.19 3.97
C GLN A 261 -11.77 7.69 4.22
N GLN A 262 -13.01 8.11 4.46
CA GLN A 262 -13.34 9.50 4.75
C GLN A 262 -12.60 10.04 5.99
N HIS A 263 -12.61 9.29 7.10
CA HIS A 263 -11.93 9.71 8.33
C HIS A 263 -10.41 9.81 8.16
N LEU A 264 -9.81 8.86 7.44
CA LEU A 264 -8.37 8.89 7.13
C LEU A 264 -8.00 10.05 6.20
N LEU A 265 -8.85 10.37 5.21
CA LEU A 265 -8.64 11.53 4.34
C LEU A 265 -8.76 12.85 5.11
N TRP A 266 -9.73 12.98 6.02
CA TRP A 266 -9.81 14.16 6.90
C TRP A 266 -8.59 14.30 7.81
N LEU A 267 -8.11 13.19 8.38
CA LEU A 267 -6.85 13.20 9.14
C LEU A 267 -5.67 13.70 8.30
N LEU A 268 -5.54 13.22 7.07
CA LEU A 268 -4.48 13.65 6.14
C LEU A 268 -4.64 15.13 5.75
N TYR A 269 -5.87 15.59 5.54
CA TYR A 269 -6.21 16.97 5.25
C TYR A 269 -5.79 17.90 6.40
N ASP A 270 -6.19 17.58 7.63
CA ASP A 270 -5.91 18.38 8.83
C ASP A 270 -4.41 18.48 9.13
N LEU A 271 -3.64 17.44 8.77
CA LEU A 271 -2.18 17.43 8.87
C LEU A 271 -1.47 18.10 7.66
N GLY A 272 -2.22 18.60 6.68
CA GLY A 272 -1.69 19.30 5.50
C GLY A 272 -1.06 18.38 4.44
N HIS A 273 -1.27 17.06 4.54
CA HIS A 273 -0.68 16.05 3.65
C HIS A 273 -1.42 15.92 2.30
N LEU A 274 -2.53 16.62 2.12
CA LEU A 274 -3.30 16.71 0.87
C LEU A 274 -3.18 18.10 0.19
N SER A 275 -2.12 18.85 0.50
CA SER A 275 -1.91 20.22 -0.02
C SER A 275 -1.34 20.27 -1.44
N LYS A 276 -0.86 19.15 -1.98
CA LYS A 276 -0.32 18.98 -3.33
C LYS A 276 -1.14 17.92 -4.06
#